data_AF-A0A7I7JLC7-F1
#
_entry.id   AF-A0A7I7JLC7-F1
#
_cell.length_a   1.000
_cell.length_b   1.000
_cell.length_c   1.000
_cell.angle_alpha   90.00
_cell.angle_beta   90.00
_cell.angle_gamma   90.00
#
_symmetry.space_group_name_H-M   'P 1'
#
loop_
_entity.id
_entity.type
_entity.pdbx_description
1 polymer ?
#
loop_
_entity_poly.entity_id
_entity_poly.type
_entity_poly.pdbx_seq_one_letter_code
_entity_poly.pdbx_strand_id
1 'polypeptide(L)'
;MIAESTRRWNIGRDVTAAVLLCVAPALPWSLYFGAGIPGSDTRLLAVLAAATVLALGSVAATYAGPWGILGTHADPALAGRLRRLLSAPYLLLVLGVVVVDVVQTIQYGGTSRPPGGVGPGAWLGVAGAVLAGQPVLAGPVRYWKRGARLLGDVAIAGAALSVLFNLYWRVHFAVPDVHSASDFGRPHAAIIATALVYGAVAWITVAIASRWILRRDKASQLCVVLLGGAALLAGVLVWVLPVGRLIDSFHGIAQNTSTAGVGFEGYLVWVAAAAIFAVAAVRDASAATWLGATRNTLLLIIIWCLGSVLMRINDLVVAVSLELPYSPYDSAAMASFDVVTAVVAIWLRINLANRSIPAAALWSVAAVLFGFTIARIVVGVGLAPRLPDSQRTDAVAQPVYGNGLAQQITSTFDVMLCGLALCALLVTIVAGRFALPADDRPKPGDPGTPRIFRTTGSTRKVRAGGPKIYRGADDSAGDESIQGSSNGSSTPS
;
A
#
# COMPACT_ATOMS: atom_id res chain seq x y z
N MET A 1 -1.98 5.35 -37.51
CA MET A 1 -2.24 6.61 -36.77
C MET A 1 -2.68 6.25 -35.35
N ILE A 2 -2.05 6.80 -34.30
CA ILE A 2 -2.38 6.47 -32.90
C ILE A 2 -3.61 7.28 -32.46
N ALA A 3 -4.60 6.63 -31.86
CA ALA A 3 -5.79 7.30 -31.35
C ALA A 3 -5.43 8.35 -30.28
N GLU A 4 -6.11 9.51 -30.28
CA GLU A 4 -5.83 10.63 -29.38
C GLU A 4 -5.90 10.25 -27.89
N SER A 5 -6.83 9.38 -27.49
CA SER A 5 -6.88 8.84 -26.13
C SER A 5 -5.61 8.08 -25.74
N THR A 6 -5.04 7.31 -26.67
CA THR A 6 -3.79 6.56 -26.46
C THR A 6 -2.58 7.50 -26.46
N ARG A 7 -2.61 8.58 -27.25
CA ARG A 7 -1.58 9.63 -27.23
C ARG A 7 -1.51 10.32 -25.87
N ARG A 8 -2.66 10.70 -25.28
CA ARG A 8 -2.72 11.29 -23.92
C ARG A 8 -2.12 10.38 -22.85
N TRP A 9 -2.35 9.06 -22.93
CA TRP A 9 -1.73 8.09 -22.02
C TRP A 9 -0.20 7.99 -22.18
N ASN A 10 0.32 8.04 -23.41
CA ASN A 10 1.78 8.10 -23.62
C ASN A 10 2.36 9.36 -22.98
N ILE A 11 1.74 10.53 -23.20
CA ILE A 11 2.18 11.81 -22.62
C ILE A 11 2.15 11.75 -21.09
N GLY A 12 1.04 11.33 -20.49
CA GLY A 12 0.92 11.26 -19.03
C GLY A 12 1.97 10.35 -18.40
N ARG A 13 2.20 9.16 -18.98
CA ARG A 13 3.27 8.25 -18.54
C ARG A 13 4.65 8.90 -18.66
N ASP A 14 4.93 9.53 -19.78
CA ASP A 14 6.25 10.07 -20.11
C ASP A 14 6.58 11.32 -19.28
N VAL A 15 5.60 12.19 -19.03
CA VAL A 15 5.73 13.31 -18.09
C VAL A 15 5.97 12.80 -16.67
N THR A 16 5.20 11.80 -16.23
CA THR A 16 5.41 11.19 -14.91
C THR A 16 6.81 10.61 -14.80
N ALA A 17 7.27 9.89 -15.82
CA ALA A 17 8.62 9.32 -15.87
C ALA A 17 9.70 10.40 -15.77
N ALA A 18 9.56 11.48 -16.54
CA ALA A 18 10.52 12.59 -16.55
C ALA A 18 10.57 13.29 -15.18
N VAL A 19 9.42 13.58 -14.57
CA VAL A 19 9.36 14.20 -13.23
C VAL A 19 10.07 13.32 -12.19
N LEU A 20 9.76 12.01 -12.17
CA LEU A 20 10.39 11.08 -11.23
C LEU A 20 11.91 11.00 -11.44
N LEU A 21 12.37 10.95 -12.69
CA LEU A 21 13.80 10.93 -13.04
C LEU A 21 14.52 12.25 -12.69
N CYS A 22 13.87 13.40 -12.82
CA CYS A 22 14.45 14.69 -12.46
C CYS A 22 14.55 14.88 -10.94
N VAL A 23 13.58 14.37 -10.18
CA VAL A 23 13.57 14.49 -8.71
C VAL A 23 14.51 13.47 -8.06
N ALA A 24 14.68 12.29 -8.65
CA ALA A 24 15.47 11.19 -8.08
C ALA A 24 16.92 11.55 -7.68
N PRO A 25 17.71 12.32 -8.46
CA PRO A 25 19.05 12.74 -8.05
C PRO A 25 19.09 13.74 -6.89
N ALA A 26 17.99 14.45 -6.63
CA ALA A 26 17.87 15.42 -5.55
C ALA A 26 17.51 14.77 -4.19
N LEU A 27 17.40 13.45 -4.15
CA LEU A 27 17.08 12.65 -2.98
C LEU A 27 18.23 11.69 -2.64
N PRO A 28 18.28 11.14 -1.43
CA PRO A 28 19.30 10.16 -1.05
C PRO A 28 19.05 8.83 -1.75
N TRP A 29 20.13 8.17 -2.12
CA TRP A 29 20.11 6.87 -2.79
C TRP A 29 20.46 5.72 -1.86
N SER A 30 21.27 5.98 -0.83
CA SER A 30 21.61 5.08 0.27
C SER A 30 22.09 5.92 1.45
N LEU A 31 22.43 5.31 2.59
CA LEU A 31 23.06 6.01 3.71
C LEU A 31 24.45 6.57 3.37
N TYR A 32 25.06 6.09 2.30
CA TYR A 32 26.44 6.40 1.92
C TYR A 32 26.56 7.17 0.60
N PHE A 33 25.45 7.36 -0.12
CA PHE A 33 25.45 7.96 -1.45
C PHE A 33 24.15 8.71 -1.75
N GLY A 34 24.26 9.95 -2.24
CA GLY A 34 23.14 10.71 -2.81
C GLY A 34 23.08 12.15 -2.31
N ALA A 35 22.08 12.90 -2.78
CA ALA A 35 21.89 14.28 -2.34
C ALA A 35 21.55 14.35 -0.84
N GLY A 36 22.22 15.27 -0.13
CA GLY A 36 22.09 15.42 1.32
C GLY A 36 22.87 14.40 2.15
N ILE A 37 23.64 13.50 1.51
CA ILE A 37 24.53 12.55 2.20
C ILE A 37 25.97 13.09 2.19
N PRO A 38 26.55 13.43 3.37
CA PRO A 38 27.92 13.91 3.47
C PRO A 38 28.93 12.90 2.93
N GLY A 39 29.97 13.38 2.23
CA GLY A 39 31.03 12.52 1.71
C GLY A 39 30.64 11.68 0.47
N SER A 40 29.52 11.99 -0.19
CA SER A 40 29.12 11.32 -1.42
C SER A 40 30.19 11.43 -2.52
N ASP A 41 30.54 10.29 -3.13
CA ASP A 41 31.53 10.24 -4.21
C ASP A 41 31.01 10.97 -5.47
N THR A 42 31.76 11.98 -5.90
CA THR A 42 31.45 12.81 -7.07
C THR A 42 31.42 12.01 -8.37
N ARG A 43 32.19 10.92 -8.46
CA ARG A 43 32.20 10.02 -9.63
C ARG A 43 30.88 9.25 -9.72
N LEU A 44 30.39 8.74 -8.60
CA LEU A 44 29.10 8.05 -8.55
C LEU A 44 27.94 9.01 -8.85
N LEU A 45 28.03 10.26 -8.39
CA LEU A 45 27.06 11.30 -8.74
C LEU A 45 27.06 11.61 -10.24
N ALA A 46 28.24 11.65 -10.87
CA ALA A 46 28.36 11.82 -12.32
C ALA A 46 27.78 10.63 -13.10
N VAL A 47 28.02 9.40 -12.64
CA VAL A 47 27.41 8.18 -13.22
C VAL A 47 25.89 8.22 -13.10
N LEU A 48 25.36 8.62 -11.94
CA LEU A 48 23.93 8.81 -11.73
C LEU A 48 23.35 9.88 -12.67
N ALA A 49 24.01 11.02 -12.80
CA ALA A 49 23.59 12.07 -13.72
C ALA A 49 23.56 11.57 -15.18
N ALA A 50 24.61 10.87 -15.62
CA ALA A 50 24.68 10.29 -16.96
C ALA A 50 23.56 9.27 -17.21
N ALA A 51 23.32 8.35 -16.26
CA ALA A 51 22.23 7.38 -16.34
C ALA A 51 20.86 8.07 -16.39
N THR A 52 20.68 9.16 -15.63
CA THR A 52 19.45 9.97 -15.61
C THR A 52 19.22 10.62 -16.97
N VAL A 53 20.25 11.22 -17.58
CA VAL A 53 20.17 11.84 -18.91
C VAL A 53 19.81 10.80 -19.98
N LEU A 54 20.40 9.60 -19.93
CA LEU A 54 20.04 8.52 -20.85
C LEU A 54 18.56 8.11 -20.67
N ALA A 55 18.10 7.93 -19.43
CA ALA A 55 16.71 7.60 -19.15
C ALA A 55 15.74 8.71 -19.61
N LEU A 56 16.09 9.99 -19.47
CA LEU A 56 15.32 11.12 -20.02
C LEU A 56 15.35 11.14 -21.56
N GLY A 57 16.50 10.80 -22.16
CA GLY A 57 16.63 10.60 -23.61
C GLY A 57 15.68 9.55 -24.15
N SER A 58 15.36 8.52 -23.35
CA SER A 58 14.35 7.52 -23.70
C SER A 58 12.95 8.14 -23.88
N VAL A 59 12.58 9.14 -23.06
CA VAL A 59 11.33 9.88 -23.23
C VAL A 59 11.37 10.70 -24.52
N ALA A 60 12.48 11.41 -24.78
CA ALA A 60 12.66 12.21 -25.99
C ALA A 60 12.56 11.37 -27.28
N ALA A 61 13.11 10.15 -27.28
CA ALA A 61 13.06 9.20 -28.40
C ALA A 61 11.64 8.80 -28.83
N THR A 62 10.63 9.13 -28.03
CA THR A 62 9.22 8.88 -28.32
C THR A 62 8.62 9.94 -29.24
N TYR A 63 9.11 11.16 -29.14
CA TYR A 63 8.55 12.31 -29.84
C TYR A 63 9.48 12.84 -30.92
N ALA A 64 10.79 12.66 -30.75
CA ALA A 64 11.81 13.15 -31.66
C ALA A 64 12.44 12.02 -32.51
N GLY A 65 12.97 12.39 -33.67
CA GLY A 65 13.65 11.48 -34.60
C GLY A 65 12.75 10.85 -35.66
N PRO A 66 13.35 10.16 -36.65
CA PRO A 66 12.63 9.64 -37.82
C PRO A 66 11.55 8.60 -37.47
N TRP A 67 11.71 7.88 -36.37
CA TRP A 67 10.80 6.84 -35.89
C TRP A 67 9.88 7.28 -34.75
N GLY A 68 9.95 8.54 -34.33
CA GLY A 68 9.09 9.10 -33.28
C GLY A 68 7.62 9.07 -33.68
N ILE A 69 6.72 9.14 -32.70
CA ILE A 69 5.26 9.09 -32.95
C ILE A 69 4.79 10.27 -33.81
N LEU A 70 5.53 11.38 -33.79
CA LEU A 70 5.29 12.59 -34.60
C LEU A 70 6.05 12.59 -35.93
N GLY A 71 6.89 11.59 -36.19
CA GLY A 71 7.73 11.48 -37.39
C GLY A 71 6.98 10.98 -38.61
N THR A 72 7.54 11.24 -39.80
CA THR A 72 6.98 10.81 -41.10
C THR A 72 7.02 9.28 -41.28
N HIS A 73 7.95 8.59 -40.60
CA HIS A 73 8.13 7.14 -40.63
C HIS A 73 7.98 6.52 -39.23
N ALA A 74 6.91 6.87 -38.53
CA ALA A 74 6.66 6.42 -37.16
C ALA A 74 6.73 4.89 -37.03
N ASP A 75 7.69 4.39 -36.23
CA ASP A 75 7.83 2.98 -35.88
C ASP A 75 7.84 2.82 -34.34
N PRO A 76 6.66 2.56 -33.74
CA PRO A 76 6.53 2.37 -32.29
C PRO A 76 7.36 1.21 -31.73
N ALA A 77 7.69 0.20 -32.54
CA ALA A 77 8.46 -0.96 -32.10
C ALA A 77 9.96 -0.64 -32.01
N LEU A 78 10.50 0.11 -32.98
CA LEU A 78 11.86 0.65 -32.91
C LEU A 78 11.99 1.66 -31.77
N ALA A 79 11.07 2.63 -31.66
CA ALA A 79 11.05 3.59 -30.56
C ALA A 79 11.00 2.87 -29.19
N GLY A 80 10.17 1.83 -29.05
CA GLY A 80 10.11 1.01 -27.83
C GLY A 80 11.38 0.19 -27.53
N ARG A 81 12.18 -0.17 -28.55
CA ARG A 81 13.50 -0.80 -28.34
C ARG A 81 14.51 0.22 -27.83
N LEU A 82 14.56 1.39 -28.46
CA LEU A 82 15.46 2.48 -28.06
C LEU A 82 15.16 2.96 -26.64
N ARG A 83 13.87 3.10 -26.30
CA ARG A 83 13.41 3.44 -24.94
C ARG A 83 13.98 2.51 -23.87
N ARG A 84 13.93 1.20 -24.13
CA ARG A 84 14.48 0.18 -23.23
C ARG A 84 15.99 0.25 -23.11
N LEU A 85 16.70 0.38 -24.22
CA LEU A 85 18.16 0.47 -24.23
C LEU A 85 18.66 1.69 -23.45
N LEU A 86 18.01 2.85 -23.65
CA LEU A 86 18.38 4.09 -22.97
C LEU A 86 18.03 4.09 -21.48
N SER A 87 17.00 3.34 -21.05
CA SER A 87 16.63 3.21 -19.63
C SER A 87 17.43 2.13 -18.89
N ALA A 88 18.04 1.18 -19.60
CA ALA A 88 18.74 0.05 -19.00
C ALA A 88 19.92 0.45 -18.08
N PRO A 89 20.78 1.43 -18.41
CA PRO A 89 21.87 1.86 -17.53
C PRO A 89 21.38 2.31 -16.15
N TYR A 90 20.24 2.99 -16.10
CA TYR A 90 19.64 3.43 -14.83
C TYR A 90 19.20 2.25 -13.97
N LEU A 91 18.55 1.25 -14.59
CA LEU A 91 18.12 0.03 -13.88
C LEU A 91 19.31 -0.79 -13.39
N LEU A 92 20.42 -0.83 -14.15
CA LEU A 92 21.67 -1.46 -13.74
C LEU A 92 22.32 -0.73 -12.56
N LEU A 93 22.28 0.61 -12.54
CA LEU A 93 22.78 1.40 -11.42
C LEU A 93 22.00 1.09 -10.12
N VAL A 94 20.66 1.06 -10.21
CA VAL A 94 19.81 0.68 -9.07
C VAL A 94 20.11 -0.75 -8.60
N LEU A 95 20.27 -1.69 -9.53
CA LEU A 95 20.65 -3.07 -9.20
C LEU A 95 22.01 -3.13 -8.49
N GLY A 96 22.98 -2.32 -8.93
CA GLY A 96 24.28 -2.19 -8.27
C GLY A 96 24.16 -1.74 -6.81
N VAL A 97 23.32 -0.73 -6.54
CA VAL A 97 23.04 -0.26 -5.17
C VAL A 97 22.44 -1.39 -4.32
N VAL A 98 21.48 -2.15 -4.85
CA VAL A 98 20.89 -3.30 -4.15
C VAL A 98 21.92 -4.38 -3.87
N VAL A 99 22.79 -4.71 -4.82
CA VAL A 99 23.85 -5.72 -4.63
C VAL A 99 24.83 -5.27 -3.55
N VAL A 100 25.26 -4.00 -3.56
CA VAL A 100 26.11 -3.45 -2.52
C VAL A 100 25.44 -3.53 -1.15
N ASP A 101 24.15 -3.20 -1.06
CA ASP A 101 23.39 -3.31 0.17
C ASP A 101 23.31 -4.75 0.71
N VAL A 102 23.04 -5.74 -0.15
CA VAL A 102 23.02 -7.16 0.24
C VAL A 102 24.39 -7.59 0.78
N VAL A 103 25.47 -7.21 0.08
CA VAL A 103 26.85 -7.52 0.53
C VAL A 103 27.13 -6.86 1.89
N GLN A 104 26.75 -5.59 2.05
CA GLN A 104 26.93 -4.86 3.31
C GLN A 104 26.08 -5.46 4.45
N THR A 105 24.86 -5.90 4.17
CA THR A 105 23.97 -6.57 5.13
C THR A 105 24.61 -7.85 5.68
N ILE A 106 25.26 -8.63 4.81
CA ILE A 106 25.96 -9.85 5.21
C ILE A 106 27.25 -9.50 5.98
N GLN A 107 28.05 -8.55 5.48
CA GLN A 107 29.34 -8.19 6.08
C GLN A 107 29.23 -7.47 7.41
N TYR A 108 28.25 -6.58 7.55
CA TYR A 108 28.05 -5.76 8.74
C TYR A 108 27.07 -6.38 9.73
N GLY A 109 26.58 -7.59 9.43
CA GLY A 109 25.67 -8.33 10.29
C GLY A 109 26.18 -8.44 11.73
N GLY A 110 25.38 -7.90 12.67
CA GLY A 110 25.69 -7.86 14.09
C GLY A 110 26.80 -6.88 14.52
N THR A 111 27.29 -6.05 13.61
CA THR A 111 28.08 -4.87 13.96
C THR A 111 27.18 -3.67 14.25
N SER A 112 27.73 -2.59 14.80
CA SER A 112 27.02 -1.31 14.99
C SER A 112 26.87 -0.49 13.71
N ARG A 113 27.50 -0.93 12.61
CA ARG A 113 27.45 -0.22 11.32
C ARG A 113 26.24 -0.69 10.51
N PRO A 114 25.26 0.18 10.20
CA PRO A 114 24.13 -0.22 9.37
C PRO A 114 24.57 -0.46 7.92
N PRO A 115 23.91 -1.36 7.17
CA PRO A 115 24.09 -1.45 5.73
C PRO A 115 23.64 -0.15 5.04
N GLY A 116 23.92 -0.01 3.75
CA GLY A 116 23.68 1.23 3.02
C GLY A 116 22.24 1.42 2.59
N GLY A 117 21.53 0.33 2.29
CA GLY A 117 20.13 0.28 1.86
C GLY A 117 19.80 1.14 0.66
N VAL A 118 18.50 1.34 0.43
CA VAL A 118 18.00 1.88 -0.83
C VAL A 118 17.07 3.06 -0.60
N GLY A 119 17.58 4.28 -0.73
CA GLY A 119 16.82 5.50 -0.46
C GLY A 119 15.71 5.85 -1.46
N PRO A 120 14.85 6.83 -1.12
CA PRO A 120 13.77 7.31 -1.97
C PRO A 120 14.24 7.81 -3.35
N GLY A 121 15.48 8.30 -3.50
CA GLY A 121 16.04 8.65 -4.80
C GLY A 121 16.11 7.46 -5.76
N ALA A 122 16.54 6.29 -5.27
CA ALA A 122 16.54 5.06 -6.05
C ALA A 122 15.11 4.56 -6.35
N TRP A 123 14.16 4.77 -5.44
CA TRP A 123 12.75 4.40 -5.64
C TRP A 123 12.09 5.22 -6.75
N LEU A 124 12.21 6.54 -6.69
CA LEU A 124 11.71 7.44 -7.74
C LEU A 124 12.40 7.12 -9.06
N GLY A 125 13.71 6.90 -9.00
CA GLY A 125 14.54 6.58 -10.14
C GLY A 125 14.11 5.30 -10.86
N VAL A 126 13.94 4.20 -10.14
CA VAL A 126 13.51 2.93 -10.75
C VAL A 126 12.10 3.05 -11.33
N ALA A 127 11.18 3.72 -10.63
CA ALA A 127 9.82 3.94 -11.13
C ALA A 127 9.84 4.77 -12.43
N GLY A 128 10.59 5.87 -12.43
CA GLY A 128 10.79 6.73 -13.60
C GLY A 128 11.42 5.99 -14.77
N ALA A 129 12.52 5.26 -14.55
CA ALA A 129 13.21 4.48 -15.58
C ALA A 129 12.35 3.33 -16.14
N VAL A 130 11.56 2.66 -15.30
CA VAL A 130 10.63 1.61 -15.76
C VAL A 130 9.52 2.20 -16.62
N LEU A 131 8.94 3.34 -16.24
CA LEU A 131 7.93 4.05 -17.03
C LEU A 131 8.51 4.55 -18.36
N ALA A 132 9.71 5.13 -18.32
CA ALA A 132 10.44 5.62 -19.49
C ALA A 132 10.80 4.46 -20.45
N GLY A 133 11.20 3.31 -19.91
CA GLY A 133 11.53 2.12 -20.68
C GLY A 133 10.32 1.34 -21.25
N GLN A 134 9.08 1.61 -20.81
CA GLN A 134 7.90 0.90 -21.31
C GLN A 134 7.74 1.08 -22.83
N PRO A 135 7.20 0.06 -23.55
CA PRO A 135 6.92 0.18 -24.97
C PRO A 135 5.90 1.30 -25.26
N VAL A 136 6.01 1.92 -26.43
CA VAL A 136 5.06 2.95 -26.87
C VAL A 136 3.66 2.34 -27.00
N LEU A 137 2.65 3.01 -26.45
CA LEU A 137 1.26 2.57 -26.56
C LEU A 137 0.76 2.86 -27.97
N ALA A 138 0.62 1.83 -28.80
CA ALA A 138 0.06 1.90 -30.15
C ALA A 138 -1.12 0.93 -30.37
N GLY A 139 -1.50 0.16 -29.34
CA GLY A 139 -2.53 -0.87 -29.38
C GLY A 139 -2.86 -1.38 -27.97
N PRO A 140 -3.19 -2.66 -27.78
CA PRO A 140 -3.41 -3.24 -26.45
C PRO A 140 -2.24 -2.96 -25.50
N VAL A 141 -2.54 -2.64 -24.25
CA VAL A 141 -1.50 -2.32 -23.26
C VAL A 141 -0.64 -3.56 -23.01
N ARG A 142 0.62 -3.49 -23.46
CA ARG A 142 1.64 -4.50 -23.19
C ARG A 142 2.52 -4.01 -22.05
N TYR A 143 2.79 -4.89 -21.09
CA TYR A 143 3.67 -4.62 -19.96
C TYR A 143 4.56 -5.84 -19.69
N TRP A 144 5.63 -5.65 -18.89
CA TRP A 144 6.62 -6.68 -18.60
C TRP A 144 6.13 -7.71 -17.59
N LYS A 145 5.18 -8.54 -17.98
CA LYS A 145 4.56 -9.56 -17.11
C LYS A 145 5.57 -10.52 -16.46
N ARG A 146 6.60 -10.94 -17.20
CA ARG A 146 7.67 -11.79 -16.65
C ARG A 146 8.51 -11.04 -15.62
N GLY A 147 8.85 -9.78 -15.91
CA GLY A 147 9.58 -8.92 -14.98
C GLY A 147 8.79 -8.67 -13.68
N ALA A 148 7.50 -8.36 -13.78
CA ALA A 148 6.66 -8.18 -12.59
C ALA A 148 6.60 -9.45 -11.71
N ARG A 149 6.47 -10.64 -12.32
CA ARG A 149 6.49 -11.90 -11.57
C ARG A 149 7.81 -12.13 -10.85
N LEU A 150 8.92 -11.97 -11.58
CA LEU A 150 10.25 -12.10 -11.01
C LEU A 150 10.44 -11.14 -9.84
N LEU A 151 10.01 -9.88 -9.98
CA LEU A 151 10.06 -8.91 -8.89
C LEU A 151 9.24 -9.38 -7.67
N GLY A 152 8.02 -9.87 -7.87
CA GLY A 152 7.18 -10.41 -6.80
C GLY A 152 7.82 -11.60 -6.08
N ASP A 153 8.40 -12.54 -6.83
CA ASP A 153 9.07 -13.72 -6.27
C ASP A 153 10.35 -13.32 -5.52
N VAL A 154 11.16 -12.44 -6.10
CA VAL A 154 12.39 -11.91 -5.48
C VAL A 154 12.09 -11.12 -4.21
N ALA A 155 11.00 -10.33 -4.15
CA ALA A 155 10.64 -9.64 -2.91
C ALA A 155 10.24 -10.59 -1.78
N ILE A 156 9.53 -11.68 -2.09
CA ILE A 156 9.13 -12.66 -1.07
C ILE A 156 10.35 -13.45 -0.58
N ALA A 157 11.21 -13.87 -1.52
CA ALA A 157 12.43 -14.60 -1.19
C ALA A 157 13.42 -13.71 -0.43
N GLY A 158 13.63 -12.47 -0.87
CA GLY A 158 14.44 -11.47 -0.20
C GLY A 158 13.97 -11.24 1.23
N ALA A 159 12.67 -11.00 1.43
CA ALA A 159 12.11 -10.79 2.76
C ALA A 159 12.30 -12.01 3.68
N ALA A 160 12.17 -13.23 3.15
CA ALA A 160 12.43 -14.44 3.92
C ALA A 160 13.92 -14.57 4.29
N LEU A 161 14.82 -14.32 3.35
CA LEU A 161 16.27 -14.34 3.59
C LEU A 161 16.67 -13.27 4.60
N SER A 162 16.13 -12.06 4.49
CA SER A 162 16.35 -10.96 5.41
C SER A 162 15.97 -11.32 6.86
N VAL A 163 14.80 -11.94 7.06
CA VAL A 163 14.39 -12.42 8.39
C VAL A 163 15.32 -13.52 8.91
N LEU A 164 15.69 -14.47 8.06
CA LEU A 164 16.58 -15.57 8.45
C LEU A 164 17.98 -15.08 8.80
N PHE A 165 18.56 -14.16 8.02
CA PHE A 165 19.87 -13.57 8.32
C PHE A 165 19.85 -12.77 9.62
N ASN A 166 18.82 -11.95 9.84
CA ASN A 166 18.67 -11.24 11.11
C ASN A 166 18.54 -12.18 12.30
N LEU A 167 17.73 -13.24 12.17
CA LEU A 167 17.58 -14.24 13.21
C LEU A 167 18.90 -14.99 13.46
N TYR A 168 19.63 -15.35 12.41
CA TYR A 168 20.94 -15.98 12.52
C TYR A 168 21.91 -15.11 13.33
N TRP A 169 22.06 -13.83 12.97
CA TRP A 169 22.94 -12.93 13.69
C TRP A 169 22.49 -12.71 15.14
N ARG A 170 21.18 -12.57 15.35
CA ARG A 170 20.61 -12.41 16.69
C ARG A 170 20.86 -13.63 17.57
N VAL A 171 20.75 -14.84 17.02
CA VAL A 171 21.07 -16.09 17.74
C VAL A 171 22.57 -16.21 17.95
N HIS A 172 23.39 -15.98 16.92
CA HIS A 172 24.85 -16.09 17.00
C HIS A 172 25.45 -15.19 18.08
N PHE A 173 24.99 -13.94 18.19
CA PHE A 173 25.46 -12.99 19.21
C PHE A 173 24.73 -13.11 20.56
N ALA A 174 23.56 -13.75 20.62
CA ALA A 174 22.85 -13.98 21.87
C ALA A 174 23.21 -15.30 22.56
N VAL A 175 23.74 -16.30 21.85
CA VAL A 175 24.17 -17.56 22.46
C VAL A 175 25.60 -17.39 22.97
N PRO A 176 25.86 -17.54 24.28
CA PRO A 176 27.22 -17.50 24.82
C PRO A 176 28.10 -18.59 24.18
N ASP A 177 29.39 -18.29 23.92
CA ASP A 177 30.34 -19.28 23.42
C ASP A 177 30.42 -20.49 24.35
N VAL A 178 30.70 -21.69 23.81
CA VAL A 178 30.82 -22.96 24.57
C VAL A 178 31.87 -22.88 25.70
N HIS A 179 32.75 -21.87 25.67
CA HIS A 179 33.78 -21.61 26.68
C HIS A 179 33.47 -20.44 27.63
N SER A 180 32.33 -19.78 27.47
CA SER A 180 31.89 -18.70 28.35
C SER A 180 31.08 -19.27 29.52
N ALA A 181 31.46 -18.89 30.74
CA ALA A 181 30.85 -19.39 31.98
C ALA A 181 29.44 -18.80 32.27
N SER A 182 28.86 -18.06 31.32
CA SER A 182 27.54 -17.43 31.45
C SER A 182 26.47 -18.32 30.86
N ASP A 183 25.53 -18.76 31.70
CA ASP A 183 24.33 -19.50 31.26
C ASP A 183 23.45 -18.68 30.32
N PHE A 184 22.72 -19.37 29.45
CA PHE A 184 21.69 -18.79 28.60
C PHE A 184 20.57 -18.18 29.46
N GLY A 185 20.65 -16.87 29.71
CA GLY A 185 19.73 -16.11 30.54
C GLY A 185 18.54 -15.46 29.81
N ARG A 186 17.62 -14.89 30.60
CA ARG A 186 16.43 -14.15 30.14
C ARG A 186 16.72 -13.06 29.08
N PRO A 187 17.82 -12.28 29.15
CA PRO A 187 18.14 -11.27 28.13
C PRO A 187 18.34 -11.87 26.73
N HIS A 188 18.99 -13.03 26.63
CA HIS A 188 19.26 -13.70 25.36
C HIS A 188 17.97 -14.23 24.71
N ALA A 189 17.09 -14.84 25.51
CA ALA A 189 15.78 -15.29 25.06
C ALA A 189 14.91 -14.12 24.58
N ALA A 190 14.93 -12.98 25.28
CA ALA A 190 14.18 -11.79 24.92
C ALA A 190 14.62 -11.18 23.57
N ILE A 191 15.93 -11.17 23.29
CA ILE A 191 16.50 -10.71 22.02
C ILE A 191 16.01 -11.57 20.85
N ILE A 192 16.07 -12.90 21.01
CA ILE A 192 15.65 -13.85 19.97
C ILE A 192 14.13 -13.76 19.74
N ALA A 193 13.33 -13.72 20.81
CA ALA A 193 11.88 -13.59 20.71
C ALA A 193 11.46 -12.29 19.99
N THR A 194 12.08 -11.17 20.35
CA THR A 194 11.83 -9.87 19.70
C THR A 194 12.17 -9.91 18.21
N ALA A 195 13.33 -10.47 17.85
CA ALA A 195 13.73 -10.62 16.46
C ALA A 195 12.73 -11.48 15.66
N LEU A 196 12.23 -12.57 16.26
CA LEU A 196 11.23 -13.44 15.64
C LEU A 196 9.90 -12.71 15.41
N VAL A 197 9.39 -11.99 16.41
CA VAL A 197 8.11 -11.26 16.32
C VAL A 197 8.20 -10.17 15.25
N TYR A 198 9.24 -9.33 15.31
CA TYR A 198 9.43 -8.24 14.35
C TYR A 198 9.65 -8.77 12.93
N GLY A 199 10.48 -9.81 12.79
CA GLY A 199 10.73 -10.48 11.51
C GLY A 199 9.46 -11.09 10.92
N ALA A 200 8.63 -11.76 11.74
CA ALA A 200 7.38 -12.35 11.28
C ALA A 200 6.39 -11.29 10.79
N VAL A 201 6.21 -10.19 11.53
CA VAL A 201 5.31 -9.09 11.12
C VAL A 201 5.77 -8.46 9.81
N ALA A 202 7.06 -8.18 9.68
CA ALA A 202 7.64 -7.62 8.45
C ALA A 202 7.47 -8.58 7.26
N TRP A 203 7.80 -9.86 7.43
CA TRP A 203 7.67 -10.87 6.38
C TRP A 203 6.22 -11.06 5.92
N ILE A 204 5.26 -11.17 6.84
CA ILE A 204 3.83 -11.31 6.50
C ILE A 204 3.36 -10.11 5.68
N THR A 205 3.76 -8.90 6.10
CA THR A 205 3.42 -7.64 5.42
C THR A 205 3.95 -7.64 3.99
N VAL A 206 5.23 -7.97 3.79
CA VAL A 206 5.84 -8.02 2.46
C VAL A 206 5.25 -9.13 1.61
N ALA A 207 5.06 -10.32 2.17
CA ALA A 207 4.50 -11.46 1.45
C ALA A 207 3.09 -11.17 0.93
N ILE A 208 2.24 -10.51 1.72
CA ILE A 208 0.87 -10.19 1.33
C ILE A 208 0.84 -9.09 0.27
N ALA A 209 1.61 -8.02 0.43
CA ALA A 209 1.71 -6.95 -0.54
C ALA A 209 2.28 -7.45 -1.89
N SER A 210 3.38 -8.21 -1.86
CA SER A 210 4.04 -8.73 -3.06
C SER A 210 3.23 -9.84 -3.75
N ARG A 211 2.37 -10.58 -3.03
CA ARG A 211 1.43 -11.52 -3.65
C ARG A 211 0.45 -10.84 -4.61
N TRP A 212 0.13 -9.56 -4.43
CA TRP A 212 -0.71 -8.83 -5.39
C TRP A 212 -0.05 -8.65 -6.75
N ILE A 213 1.28 -8.57 -6.79
CA ILE A 213 2.07 -8.50 -8.03
C ILE A 213 1.92 -9.78 -8.85
N LEU A 214 1.83 -10.93 -8.16
CA LEU A 214 1.70 -12.24 -8.78
C LEU A 214 0.28 -12.54 -9.30
N ARG A 215 -0.72 -11.80 -8.80
CA ARG A 215 -2.12 -11.94 -9.21
C ARG A 215 -2.36 -11.30 -10.58
N ARG A 216 -3.34 -11.87 -11.30
CA ARG A 216 -3.65 -11.47 -12.69
C ARG A 216 -4.83 -10.51 -12.79
N ASP A 217 -5.56 -10.29 -11.71
CA ASP A 217 -6.74 -9.44 -11.72
C ASP A 217 -6.38 -7.94 -11.67
N LYS A 218 -7.22 -7.12 -12.30
CA LYS A 218 -6.97 -5.67 -12.45
C LYS A 218 -7.00 -4.93 -11.11
N ALA A 219 -7.78 -5.41 -10.14
CA ALA A 219 -7.87 -4.81 -8.81
C ALA A 219 -6.57 -5.02 -8.01
N SER A 220 -5.95 -6.20 -8.08
CA SER A 220 -4.63 -6.46 -7.50
C SER A 220 -3.54 -5.61 -8.16
N GLN A 221 -3.55 -5.48 -9.48
CA GLN A 221 -2.60 -4.60 -10.18
C GLN A 221 -2.76 -3.14 -9.78
N LEU A 222 -4.01 -2.65 -9.67
CA LEU A 222 -4.29 -1.30 -9.21
C LEU A 222 -3.89 -1.10 -7.73
N CYS A 223 -4.07 -2.13 -6.90
CA CYS A 223 -3.60 -2.14 -5.51
C CYS A 223 -2.08 -1.96 -5.43
N VAL A 224 -1.31 -2.62 -6.32
CA VAL A 224 0.15 -2.43 -6.41
C VAL A 224 0.49 -1.00 -6.84
N VAL A 225 -0.27 -0.41 -7.78
CA VAL A 225 -0.07 1.00 -8.18
C VAL A 225 -0.31 1.96 -7.02
N LEU A 226 -1.38 1.76 -6.25
CA LEU A 226 -1.68 2.56 -5.05
C LEU A 226 -0.57 2.40 -3.99
N LEU A 227 -0.13 1.17 -3.76
CA LEU A 227 0.95 0.86 -2.82
C LEU A 227 2.27 1.53 -3.21
N GLY A 228 2.70 1.36 -4.46
CA GLY A 228 3.93 2.00 -4.96
C GLY A 228 3.84 3.51 -4.98
N GLY A 229 2.69 4.08 -5.36
CA GLY A 229 2.47 5.53 -5.29
C GLY A 229 2.56 6.08 -3.87
N ALA A 230 1.92 5.40 -2.90
CA ALA A 230 2.00 5.75 -1.49
C ALA A 230 3.42 5.59 -0.94
N ALA A 231 4.17 4.56 -1.37
CA ALA A 231 5.57 4.36 -1.00
C ALA A 231 6.48 5.49 -1.48
N LEU A 232 6.35 5.92 -2.74
CA LEU A 232 7.11 7.05 -3.28
C LEU A 232 6.83 8.33 -2.50
N LEU A 233 5.55 8.62 -2.24
CA LEU A 233 5.16 9.80 -1.48
C LEU A 233 5.68 9.75 -0.05
N ALA A 234 5.56 8.60 0.63
CA ALA A 234 6.05 8.41 1.99
C ALA A 234 7.56 8.63 2.09
N GLY A 235 8.35 8.01 1.20
CA GLY A 235 9.81 8.19 1.20
C GLY A 235 10.23 9.65 0.98
N VAL A 236 9.56 10.38 0.07
CA VAL A 236 9.82 11.81 -0.15
C VAL A 236 9.42 12.64 1.07
N LEU A 237 8.24 12.42 1.63
CA LEU A 237 7.74 13.20 2.77
C LEU A 237 8.61 13.00 4.01
N VAL A 238 8.99 11.76 4.32
CA VAL A 238 9.87 11.47 5.44
C VAL A 238 11.22 12.15 5.22
N TRP A 239 11.80 12.11 4.02
CA TRP A 239 13.07 12.77 3.77
C TRP A 239 13.00 14.31 3.83
N VAL A 240 11.93 14.92 3.31
CA VAL A 240 11.86 16.39 3.18
C VAL A 240 11.41 17.07 4.48
N LEU A 241 10.55 16.42 5.27
CA LEU A 241 10.00 17.03 6.48
C LEU A 241 10.98 16.94 7.65
N PRO A 242 11.15 18.01 8.46
CA PRO A 242 12.02 17.98 9.64
C PRO A 242 11.68 16.86 10.64
N VAL A 243 10.38 16.57 10.80
CA VAL A 243 9.87 15.51 11.68
C VAL A 243 10.20 14.10 11.16
N GLY A 244 10.60 13.96 9.90
CA GLY A 244 10.87 12.66 9.28
C GLY A 244 11.92 11.83 10.01
N ARG A 245 12.93 12.47 10.62
CA ARG A 245 13.97 11.79 11.41
C ARG A 245 13.40 11.13 12.67
N LEU A 246 12.37 11.77 13.23
CA LEU A 246 11.64 11.24 14.38
C LEU A 246 10.70 10.10 13.98
N ILE A 247 10.18 10.13 12.74
CA ILE A 247 9.31 9.09 12.19
C ILE A 247 10.12 7.84 11.82
N ASP A 248 11.29 8.01 11.22
CA ASP A 248 12.16 6.93 10.75
C ASP A 248 13.62 7.27 11.05
N SER A 249 14.32 6.41 11.81
CA SER A 249 15.74 6.59 12.14
C SER A 249 16.60 6.84 10.91
N PHE A 250 16.26 6.24 9.78
CA PHE A 250 17.02 6.36 8.53
C PHE A 250 16.43 7.39 7.58
N HIS A 251 15.52 8.24 8.07
CA HIS A 251 14.92 9.34 7.33
C HIS A 251 14.27 8.90 6.01
N GLY A 252 13.69 7.68 5.99
CA GLY A 252 13.06 7.09 4.81
C GLY A 252 13.98 6.26 3.92
N ILE A 253 15.27 6.14 4.29
CA ILE A 253 16.22 5.27 3.61
C ILE A 253 16.06 3.84 4.13
N ALA A 254 16.09 2.94 3.18
CA ALA A 254 15.47 1.66 3.29
C ALA A 254 16.48 0.58 3.70
N GLN A 255 16.58 0.24 4.99
CA GLN A 255 17.62 -0.62 5.57
C GLN A 255 17.16 -1.96 6.14
N ASN A 256 18.01 -2.97 6.00
CA ASN A 256 17.89 -4.18 6.81
C ASN A 256 18.69 -4.03 8.12
N THR A 257 18.01 -3.91 9.27
CA THR A 257 18.68 -3.84 10.58
C THR A 257 18.15 -4.87 11.57
N SER A 258 18.96 -5.14 12.59
CA SER A 258 18.71 -6.18 13.59
C SER A 258 17.48 -5.95 14.49
N THR A 259 16.89 -4.75 14.51
CA THR A 259 15.71 -4.37 15.33
C THR A 259 14.70 -3.53 14.57
N ALA A 260 15.14 -2.61 13.71
CA ALA A 260 14.26 -1.97 12.75
C ALA A 260 14.17 -2.88 11.50
N GLY A 261 13.36 -3.93 11.64
CA GLY A 261 13.18 -4.98 10.64
C GLY A 261 12.16 -4.64 9.55
N VAL A 262 11.67 -3.40 9.47
CA VAL A 262 10.65 -3.03 8.47
C VAL A 262 11.38 -2.55 7.24
N GLY A 263 11.99 -3.57 6.64
CA GLY A 263 13.32 -3.58 6.05
C GLY A 263 13.36 -3.68 4.54
N PHE A 264 12.37 -3.11 3.86
CA PHE A 264 12.61 -2.32 2.67
C PHE A 264 12.87 -2.93 1.27
N GLU A 265 13.16 -4.22 1.11
CA GLU A 265 13.21 -4.85 -0.23
C GLU A 265 11.86 -4.72 -0.97
N GLY A 266 10.78 -4.64 -0.18
CA GLY A 266 9.42 -4.41 -0.64
C GLY A 266 9.24 -3.09 -1.37
N TYR A 267 9.68 -1.94 -0.83
CA TYR A 267 9.34 -0.65 -1.44
C TYR A 267 9.91 -0.51 -2.85
N LEU A 268 11.20 -0.82 -3.04
CA LEU A 268 11.82 -0.76 -4.35
C LEU A 268 11.08 -1.66 -5.36
N VAL A 269 10.72 -2.88 -4.95
CA VAL A 269 9.96 -3.81 -5.77
C VAL A 269 8.54 -3.30 -6.03
N TRP A 270 7.85 -2.77 -5.03
CA TRP A 270 6.48 -2.27 -5.15
C TRP A 270 6.42 -1.05 -6.07
N VAL A 271 7.38 -0.13 -5.99
CA VAL A 271 7.43 1.03 -6.89
C VAL A 271 7.80 0.62 -8.32
N ALA A 272 8.71 -0.34 -8.50
CA ALA A 272 9.03 -0.88 -9.81
C ALA A 272 7.83 -1.63 -10.42
N ALA A 273 7.16 -2.49 -9.64
CA ALA A 273 5.96 -3.20 -10.07
C ALA A 273 4.79 -2.25 -10.34
N ALA A 274 4.62 -1.20 -9.52
CA ALA A 274 3.65 -0.14 -9.74
C ALA A 274 3.91 0.56 -11.08
N ALA A 275 5.15 0.89 -11.41
CA ALA A 275 5.52 1.47 -12.69
C ALA A 275 5.21 0.53 -13.88
N ILE A 276 5.43 -0.80 -13.74
CA ILE A 276 5.05 -1.79 -14.75
C ILE A 276 3.53 -1.81 -14.97
N PHE A 277 2.74 -1.76 -13.89
CA PHE A 277 1.29 -1.86 -13.96
C PHE A 277 0.57 -0.53 -14.19
N ALA A 278 1.20 0.62 -13.98
CA ALA A 278 0.56 1.94 -13.89
C ALA A 278 -0.48 2.18 -15.00
N VAL A 279 -0.07 2.08 -16.27
CA VAL A 279 -0.98 2.31 -17.40
C VAL A 279 -2.01 1.17 -17.51
N ALA A 280 -1.60 -0.09 -17.37
CA ALA A 280 -2.48 -1.24 -17.56
C ALA A 280 -3.59 -1.34 -16.50
N ALA A 281 -3.28 -0.96 -15.26
CA ALA A 281 -4.19 -1.02 -14.13
C ALA A 281 -5.16 0.15 -14.10
N VAL A 282 -4.67 1.37 -14.39
CA VAL A 282 -5.46 2.61 -14.28
C VAL A 282 -6.30 2.87 -15.52
N ARG A 283 -5.78 2.59 -16.72
CA ARG A 283 -6.51 2.80 -17.98
C ARG A 283 -7.77 1.94 -17.99
N ASP A 284 -8.93 2.58 -18.19
CA ASP A 284 -10.24 1.93 -18.22
C ASP A 284 -10.59 1.16 -16.93
N ALA A 285 -10.10 1.62 -15.77
CA ALA A 285 -10.45 1.05 -14.47
C ALA A 285 -11.88 1.42 -14.07
N SER A 286 -12.73 0.41 -13.84
CA SER A 286 -14.10 0.62 -13.37
C SER A 286 -14.15 0.98 -11.88
N ALA A 287 -15.26 1.58 -11.42
CA ALA A 287 -15.48 1.86 -10.00
C ALA A 287 -15.33 0.59 -9.13
N ALA A 288 -15.80 -0.57 -9.61
CA ALA A 288 -15.62 -1.86 -8.93
C ALA A 288 -14.15 -2.26 -8.78
N THR A 289 -13.30 -1.91 -9.75
CA THR A 289 -11.85 -2.16 -9.71
C THR A 289 -11.18 -1.29 -8.65
N TRP A 290 -11.53 -0.01 -8.57
CA TRP A 290 -11.05 0.92 -7.53
C TRP A 290 -11.49 0.49 -6.13
N LEU A 291 -12.75 0.09 -5.95
CA LEU A 291 -13.25 -0.44 -4.68
C LEU A 291 -12.55 -1.75 -4.31
N GLY A 292 -12.36 -2.66 -5.27
CA GLY A 292 -11.63 -3.91 -5.05
C GLY A 292 -10.18 -3.68 -4.62
N ALA A 293 -9.48 -2.77 -5.30
CA ALA A 293 -8.12 -2.37 -4.95
C ALA A 293 -8.07 -1.75 -3.54
N THR A 294 -9.01 -0.85 -3.23
CA THR A 294 -9.13 -0.22 -1.91
C THR A 294 -9.31 -1.26 -0.80
N ARG A 295 -10.21 -2.24 -0.99
CA ARG A 295 -10.40 -3.35 -0.03
C ARG A 295 -9.15 -4.18 0.19
N ASN A 296 -8.31 -4.35 -0.84
CA ASN A 296 -7.02 -5.02 -0.71
C ASN A 296 -6.03 -4.15 0.08
N THR A 297 -5.94 -2.84 -0.19
CA THR A 297 -5.06 -1.93 0.56
C THR A 297 -5.44 -1.84 2.06
N LEU A 298 -6.73 -1.90 2.38
CA LEU A 298 -7.21 -1.95 3.77
C LEU A 298 -6.71 -3.20 4.51
N LEU A 299 -6.52 -4.33 3.82
CA LEU A 299 -5.94 -5.54 4.42
C LEU A 299 -4.54 -5.27 4.97
N LEU A 300 -3.73 -4.48 4.25
CA LEU A 300 -2.38 -4.15 4.68
C LEU A 300 -2.37 -3.26 5.93
N ILE A 301 -3.29 -2.29 5.99
CA ILE A 301 -3.48 -1.46 7.20
C ILE A 301 -3.85 -2.37 8.39
N ILE A 302 -4.77 -3.31 8.20
CA ILE A 302 -5.19 -4.25 9.26
C ILE A 302 -4.01 -5.08 9.76
N ILE A 303 -3.28 -5.74 8.85
CA ILE A 303 -2.15 -6.61 9.19
C ILE A 303 -1.09 -5.84 9.96
N TRP A 304 -0.74 -4.65 9.48
CA TRP A 304 0.29 -3.84 10.10
C TRP A 304 -0.13 -3.33 11.48
N CYS A 305 -1.36 -2.84 11.62
CA CYS A 305 -1.84 -2.36 12.91
C CYS A 305 -1.88 -3.50 13.94
N LEU A 306 -2.39 -4.68 13.56
CA LEU A 306 -2.39 -5.86 14.44
C LEU A 306 -0.97 -6.36 14.74
N GLY A 307 -0.07 -6.32 13.75
CA GLY A 307 1.34 -6.65 13.94
C GLY A 307 2.05 -5.67 14.87
N SER A 308 1.75 -4.38 14.77
CA SER A 308 2.25 -3.33 15.68
C SER A 308 1.78 -3.58 17.12
N VAL A 309 0.51 -3.96 17.33
CA VAL A 309 0.03 -4.40 18.66
C VAL A 309 0.86 -5.57 19.18
N LEU A 310 1.12 -6.58 18.35
CA LEU A 310 1.93 -7.74 18.74
C LEU A 310 3.36 -7.35 19.10
N MET A 311 4.00 -6.47 18.33
CA MET A 311 5.33 -5.93 18.62
C MET A 311 5.35 -5.18 19.95
N ARG A 312 4.34 -4.36 20.23
CA ARG A 312 4.21 -3.63 21.50
C ARG A 312 3.98 -4.54 22.69
N ILE A 313 3.19 -5.59 22.54
CA ILE A 313 3.00 -6.61 23.59
C ILE A 313 4.32 -7.31 23.86
N ASN A 314 5.05 -7.70 22.81
CA ASN A 314 6.38 -8.30 22.96
C ASN A 314 7.33 -7.36 23.72
N ASP A 315 7.38 -6.08 23.36
CA ASP A 315 8.25 -5.10 24.01
C ASP A 315 7.90 -4.91 25.49
N LEU A 316 6.60 -4.88 25.82
CA LEU A 316 6.14 -4.82 27.21
C LEU A 316 6.55 -6.08 27.99
N VAL A 317 6.37 -7.26 27.41
CA VAL A 317 6.77 -8.53 28.03
C VAL A 317 8.28 -8.57 28.26
N VAL A 318 9.08 -8.12 27.28
CA VAL A 318 10.54 -8.02 27.40
C VAL A 318 10.92 -7.04 28.50
N ALA A 319 10.31 -5.85 28.53
CA ALA A 319 10.63 -4.85 29.54
C ALA A 319 10.31 -5.33 30.96
N VAL A 320 9.17 -5.99 31.15
CA VAL A 320 8.79 -6.60 32.45
C VAL A 320 9.73 -7.75 32.81
N SER A 321 10.07 -8.63 31.86
CA SER A 321 10.89 -9.82 32.11
C SER A 321 12.35 -9.50 32.46
N LEU A 322 12.84 -8.36 31.96
CA LEU A 322 14.21 -7.87 32.15
C LEU A 322 14.30 -6.73 33.17
N GLU A 323 13.20 -6.40 33.86
CA GLU A 323 13.12 -5.31 34.84
C GLU A 323 13.63 -3.96 34.28
N LEU A 324 13.39 -3.73 32.98
CA LEU A 324 13.76 -2.49 32.30
C LEU A 324 12.77 -1.38 32.63
N PRO A 325 13.18 -0.09 32.59
CA PRO A 325 12.25 1.02 32.72
C PRO A 325 11.19 0.99 31.60
N TYR A 326 9.92 1.03 31.97
CA TYR A 326 8.81 1.08 31.02
C TYR A 326 7.65 1.93 31.54
N SER A 327 6.84 2.44 30.60
CA SER A 327 5.59 3.15 30.90
C SER A 327 4.41 2.31 30.39
N PRO A 328 3.66 1.64 31.30
CA PRO A 328 2.51 0.85 30.90
C PRO A 328 1.44 1.70 30.20
N TYR A 329 1.27 2.95 30.63
CA TYR A 329 0.32 3.89 30.05
C TYR A 329 0.66 4.20 28.59
N ASP A 330 1.92 4.51 28.30
CA ASP A 330 2.36 4.85 26.94
C ASP A 330 2.23 3.65 26.00
N SER A 331 2.62 2.46 26.46
CA SER A 331 2.46 1.21 25.70
C SER A 331 0.99 0.90 25.42
N ALA A 332 0.11 1.05 26.41
CA ALA A 332 -1.33 0.81 26.26
C ALA A 332 -1.99 1.85 25.33
N ALA A 333 -1.61 3.12 25.44
CA ALA A 333 -2.11 4.18 24.58
C ALA A 333 -1.73 3.90 23.12
N MET A 334 -0.46 3.65 22.84
CA MET A 334 0.01 3.33 21.49
C MET A 334 -0.68 2.09 20.91
N ALA A 335 -0.81 1.01 21.69
CA ALA A 335 -1.51 -0.20 21.26
C ALA A 335 -3.00 0.05 20.98
N SER A 336 -3.66 0.91 21.77
CA SER A 336 -5.07 1.25 21.58
C SER A 336 -5.31 1.96 20.24
N PHE A 337 -4.44 2.89 19.85
CA PHE A 337 -4.52 3.54 18.54
C PHE A 337 -4.36 2.53 17.39
N ASP A 338 -3.46 1.57 17.52
CA ASP A 338 -3.28 0.49 16.55
C ASP A 338 -4.55 -0.38 16.45
N VAL A 339 -5.11 -0.82 17.59
CA VAL A 339 -6.34 -1.65 17.63
C VAL A 339 -7.52 -0.91 17.01
N VAL A 340 -7.78 0.34 17.39
CA VAL A 340 -8.91 1.11 16.85
C VAL A 340 -8.77 1.29 15.34
N THR A 341 -7.57 1.59 14.86
CA THR A 341 -7.29 1.71 13.42
C THR A 341 -7.54 0.40 12.67
N ALA A 342 -7.12 -0.73 13.24
CA ALA A 342 -7.40 -2.06 12.68
C ALA A 342 -8.91 -2.33 12.62
N VAL A 343 -9.65 -2.04 13.69
CA VAL A 343 -11.10 -2.24 13.76
C VAL A 343 -11.83 -1.40 12.71
N VAL A 344 -11.48 -0.12 12.58
CA VAL A 344 -12.06 0.77 11.57
C VAL A 344 -11.74 0.27 10.15
N ALA A 345 -10.51 -0.15 9.89
CA ALA A 345 -10.11 -0.70 8.60
C ALA A 345 -10.82 -2.03 8.27
N ILE A 346 -11.01 -2.91 9.27
CA ILE A 346 -11.81 -4.15 9.13
C ILE A 346 -13.25 -3.80 8.73
N TRP A 347 -13.87 -2.87 9.46
CA TRP A 347 -15.24 -2.45 9.21
C TRP A 347 -15.40 -1.91 7.77
N LEU A 348 -14.49 -1.03 7.33
CA LEU A 348 -14.49 -0.52 5.96
C LEU A 348 -14.30 -1.64 4.94
N ARG A 349 -13.36 -2.56 5.19
CA ARG A 349 -13.05 -3.65 4.25
C ARG A 349 -14.25 -4.59 4.03
N ILE A 350 -15.04 -4.81 5.08
CA ILE A 350 -16.28 -5.62 5.02
C ILE A 350 -17.38 -4.83 4.30
N ASN A 351 -17.56 -3.55 4.63
CA ASN A 351 -18.71 -2.76 4.20
C ASN A 351 -18.52 -1.97 2.88
N LEU A 352 -17.30 -1.89 2.32
CA LEU A 352 -17.04 -1.09 1.11
C LEU A 352 -17.85 -1.54 -0.12
N ALA A 353 -18.24 -2.81 -0.17
CA ALA A 353 -19.07 -3.37 -1.25
C ALA A 353 -20.55 -3.46 -0.86
N ASN A 354 -20.90 -3.09 0.38
CA ASN A 354 -22.25 -3.21 0.89
C ASN A 354 -23.10 -2.01 0.45
N ARG A 355 -24.03 -2.26 -0.48
CA ARG A 355 -24.91 -1.23 -1.05
C ARG A 355 -25.98 -0.74 -0.07
N SER A 356 -26.20 -1.42 1.05
CA SER A 356 -27.14 -0.95 2.08
C SER A 356 -26.57 0.18 2.93
N ILE A 357 -25.26 0.40 2.91
CA ILE A 357 -24.61 1.45 3.69
C ILE A 357 -24.61 2.76 2.88
N PRO A 358 -25.10 3.88 3.46
CA PRO A 358 -25.04 5.17 2.81
C PRO A 358 -23.60 5.56 2.46
N ALA A 359 -23.40 6.14 1.27
CA ALA A 359 -22.09 6.63 0.83
C ALA A 359 -21.47 7.62 1.85
N ALA A 360 -22.32 8.43 2.50
CA ALA A 360 -21.93 9.33 3.58
C ALA A 360 -21.22 8.64 4.74
N ALA A 361 -21.73 7.49 5.18
CA ALA A 361 -21.12 6.72 6.23
C ALA A 361 -19.77 6.14 5.79
N LEU A 362 -19.66 5.66 4.54
CA LEU A 362 -18.40 5.10 4.04
C LEU A 362 -17.28 6.13 3.98
N TRP A 363 -17.51 7.32 3.41
CA TRP A 363 -16.45 8.35 3.36
C TRP A 363 -16.18 8.96 4.74
N SER A 364 -17.17 9.06 5.62
CA SER A 364 -16.96 9.51 7.01
C SER A 364 -16.05 8.55 7.78
N VAL A 365 -16.31 7.24 7.70
CA VAL A 365 -15.47 6.23 8.36
C VAL A 365 -14.09 6.14 7.70
N ALA A 366 -13.98 6.35 6.38
CA ALA A 366 -12.68 6.46 5.71
C ALA A 366 -11.89 7.70 6.16
N ALA A 367 -12.56 8.82 6.42
CA ALA A 367 -11.92 10.02 6.99
C ALA A 367 -11.45 9.77 8.42
N VAL A 368 -12.25 9.07 9.24
CA VAL A 368 -11.86 8.62 10.58
C VAL A 368 -10.62 7.72 10.49
N LEU A 369 -10.60 6.74 9.58
CA LEU A 369 -9.43 5.87 9.38
C LEU A 369 -8.17 6.70 9.07
N PHE A 370 -8.28 7.66 8.13
CA PHE A 370 -7.17 8.52 7.76
C PHE A 370 -6.65 9.36 8.94
N GLY A 371 -7.56 9.95 9.73
CA GLY A 371 -7.20 10.66 10.95
C GLY A 371 -6.48 9.77 11.98
N PHE A 372 -6.98 8.54 12.16
CA PHE A 372 -6.36 7.56 13.06
C PHE A 372 -4.98 7.10 12.56
N THR A 373 -4.78 6.93 11.25
CA THR A 373 -3.45 6.60 10.72
C THR A 373 -2.43 7.72 10.98
N ILE A 374 -2.84 8.99 10.92
CA ILE A 374 -1.98 10.13 11.28
C ILE A 374 -1.72 10.15 12.79
N ALA A 375 -2.78 9.97 13.60
CA ALA A 375 -2.66 9.95 15.05
C ALA A 375 -1.70 8.85 15.54
N ARG A 376 -1.72 7.66 14.90
CA ARG A 376 -0.75 6.59 15.17
C ARG A 376 0.70 7.02 15.00
N ILE A 377 1.01 7.81 13.97
CA ILE A 377 2.36 8.35 13.78
C ILE A 377 2.70 9.32 14.91
N VAL A 378 1.81 10.27 15.21
CA VAL A 378 2.04 11.29 16.24
C VAL A 378 2.24 10.65 17.62
N VAL A 379 1.34 9.74 17.99
CA VAL A 379 1.39 9.03 19.28
C VAL A 379 2.59 8.09 19.33
N GLY A 380 2.89 7.38 18.24
CA GLY A 380 4.03 6.49 18.13
C GLY A 380 5.38 7.20 18.27
N VAL A 381 5.52 8.41 17.70
CA VAL A 381 6.71 9.24 17.86
C VAL A 381 6.76 9.90 19.25
N GLY A 382 5.62 10.38 19.74
CA GLY A 382 5.53 11.14 20.99
C GLY A 382 5.75 10.29 22.23
N LEU A 383 5.24 9.06 22.25
CA LEU A 383 5.24 8.17 23.42
C LEU A 383 6.28 7.04 23.32
N ALA A 384 7.08 6.97 22.25
CA ALA A 384 8.12 5.96 22.13
C ALA A 384 9.21 6.15 23.21
N PRO A 385 9.67 5.04 23.84
CA PRO A 385 10.77 5.09 24.80
C PRO A 385 12.03 5.72 24.20
N ARG A 386 12.74 6.55 24.98
CA ARG A 386 13.93 7.28 24.53
C ARG A 386 15.21 6.77 25.18
N LEU A 387 16.30 6.82 24.43
CA LEU A 387 17.66 6.61 24.91
C LEU A 387 18.04 7.69 25.96
N PRO A 388 19.00 7.40 26.85
CA PRO A 388 19.60 8.39 27.75
C PRO A 388 20.13 9.62 27.01
N ASP A 389 20.17 10.77 27.69
CA ASP A 389 20.43 12.08 27.04
C ASP A 389 21.78 12.16 26.31
N SER A 390 22.83 11.52 26.82
CA SER A 390 24.14 11.46 26.16
C SER A 390 24.07 10.72 24.82
N GLN A 391 23.53 9.50 24.82
CA GLN A 391 23.34 8.69 23.62
C GLN A 391 22.37 9.32 22.63
N ARG A 392 21.34 10.01 23.14
CA ARG A 392 20.39 10.76 22.32
C ARG A 392 21.07 11.91 21.59
N THR A 393 21.97 12.63 22.26
CA THR A 393 22.69 13.76 21.67
C THR A 393 23.59 13.27 20.53
N ASP A 394 24.30 12.17 20.74
CA ASP A 394 25.14 11.54 19.71
C ASP A 394 24.30 11.02 18.53
N ALA A 395 23.14 10.40 18.81
CA ALA A 395 22.24 9.91 17.78
C ALA A 395 21.65 11.04 16.92
N VAL A 396 21.31 12.18 17.53
CA VAL A 396 20.76 13.35 16.80
C VAL A 396 21.84 14.12 16.04
N ALA A 397 23.10 14.06 16.49
CA ALA A 397 24.23 14.69 15.82
C ALA A 397 24.58 14.03 14.47
N GLN A 398 24.13 12.79 14.23
CA GLN A 398 24.37 12.10 12.97
C GLN A 398 23.56 12.74 11.82
N PRO A 399 24.22 13.10 10.70
CA PRO A 399 23.59 13.90 9.64
C PRO A 399 22.56 13.13 8.81
N VAL A 400 22.64 11.80 8.79
CA VAL A 400 21.85 10.94 7.89
C VAL A 400 20.84 10.06 8.64
N TYR A 401 21.25 9.50 9.77
CA TYR A 401 20.36 8.71 10.65
C TYR A 401 20.32 9.36 12.02
N GLY A 402 19.21 9.20 12.75
CA GLY A 402 19.15 9.75 14.09
C GLY A 402 17.74 10.00 14.59
N ASN A 403 17.34 9.20 15.57
CA ASN A 403 16.44 9.65 16.61
C ASN A 403 16.89 9.09 17.95
N GLY A 404 16.45 9.75 19.01
CA GLY A 404 16.74 9.33 20.38
C GLY A 404 15.86 8.19 20.88
N LEU A 405 15.25 7.38 20.00
CA LEU A 405 14.30 6.35 20.42
C LEU A 405 15.04 5.07 20.77
N ALA A 406 14.70 4.47 21.91
CA ALA A 406 15.23 3.17 22.32
C ALA A 406 14.57 2.01 21.57
N GLN A 407 13.31 2.19 21.16
CA GLN A 407 12.56 1.27 20.31
C GLN A 407 11.77 2.07 19.28
N GLN A 408 11.86 1.67 18.02
CA GLN A 408 11.18 2.33 16.91
C GLN A 408 10.35 1.34 16.11
N ILE A 409 9.05 1.30 16.42
CA ILE A 409 8.04 0.56 15.64
C ILE A 409 7.47 1.45 14.53
N THR A 410 7.20 2.72 14.85
CA THR A 410 6.70 3.70 13.88
C THR A 410 7.78 3.98 12.84
N SER A 411 7.42 3.93 11.57
CA SER A 411 8.37 4.04 10.46
C SER A 411 7.76 4.69 9.22
N THR A 412 8.56 4.81 8.15
CA THR A 412 8.09 5.21 6.81
C THR A 412 6.89 4.39 6.33
N PHE A 413 6.75 3.14 6.80
CA PHE A 413 5.61 2.30 6.46
C PHE A 413 4.28 2.90 6.97
N ASP A 414 4.26 3.49 8.16
CA ASP A 414 3.05 4.14 8.69
C ASP A 414 2.64 5.36 7.86
N VAL A 415 3.61 6.11 7.33
CA VAL A 415 3.34 7.22 6.39
C VAL A 415 2.75 6.69 5.08
N MET A 416 3.27 5.57 4.57
CA MET A 416 2.69 4.90 3.41
C MET A 416 1.24 4.46 3.69
N LEU A 417 0.95 3.91 4.87
CA LEU A 417 -0.42 3.54 5.25
C LEU A 417 -1.35 4.75 5.33
N CYS A 418 -0.87 5.92 5.76
CA CYS A 418 -1.63 7.17 5.68
C CYS A 418 -1.98 7.52 4.22
N GLY A 419 -1.02 7.35 3.30
CA GLY A 419 -1.26 7.50 1.86
C GLY A 419 -2.34 6.54 1.34
N LEU A 420 -2.30 5.28 1.75
CA LEU A 420 -3.34 4.29 1.39
C LEU A 420 -4.71 4.63 1.99
N ALA A 421 -4.76 5.09 3.25
CA ALA A 421 -5.99 5.53 3.89
C ALA A 421 -6.59 6.78 3.19
N LEU A 422 -5.74 7.72 2.76
CA LEU A 422 -6.16 8.86 1.93
C LEU A 422 -6.72 8.40 0.58
N CYS A 423 -6.07 7.45 -0.09
CA CYS A 423 -6.61 6.85 -1.31
C CYS A 423 -7.98 6.20 -1.07
N ALA A 424 -8.15 5.49 0.05
CA ALA A 424 -9.44 4.90 0.42
C ALA A 424 -10.53 5.97 0.63
N LEU A 425 -10.18 7.09 1.27
CA LEU A 425 -11.07 8.24 1.42
C LEU A 425 -11.46 8.83 0.06
N LEU A 426 -10.49 9.08 -0.82
CA LEU A 426 -10.76 9.63 -2.15
C LEU A 426 -11.64 8.69 -2.99
N VAL A 427 -11.35 7.38 -2.97
CA VAL A 427 -12.16 6.38 -3.68
C VAL A 427 -13.58 6.31 -3.13
N THR A 428 -13.77 6.36 -1.82
CA THR A 428 -15.12 6.33 -1.22
C THR A 428 -15.92 7.59 -1.53
N ILE A 429 -15.28 8.78 -1.57
CA ILE A 429 -15.92 10.02 -2.01
C ILE A 429 -16.35 9.91 -3.47
N VAL A 430 -15.45 9.46 -4.35
CA VAL A 430 -15.71 9.39 -5.79
C VAL A 430 -16.74 8.30 -6.12
N ALA A 431 -16.59 7.10 -5.58
CA ALA A 431 -17.54 6.01 -5.77
C ALA A 431 -18.92 6.34 -5.17
N GLY A 432 -18.94 7.04 -4.03
CA GLY A 432 -20.16 7.54 -3.41
C GLY A 432 -20.92 8.56 -4.27
N ARG A 433 -20.21 9.36 -5.08
CA ARG A 433 -20.81 10.30 -6.05
C ARG A 433 -21.39 9.60 -7.28
N PHE A 434 -20.83 8.46 -7.68
CA PHE A 434 -21.34 7.67 -8.83
C PHE A 434 -22.48 6.73 -8.48
N ALA A 435 -22.73 6.48 -7.18
CA ALA A 435 -23.81 5.63 -6.72
C ALA A 435 -25.11 6.43 -6.48
N LEU A 436 -25.68 7.06 -7.52
CA LEU A 436 -27.10 7.49 -7.61
C LEU A 436 -27.46 7.61 -9.11
N PRO A 437 -28.57 7.02 -9.59
CA PRO A 437 -29.92 7.26 -9.06
C PRO A 437 -30.53 6.07 -8.32
N ALA A 438 -31.20 6.37 -7.21
CA ALA A 438 -32.07 5.46 -6.48
C ALA A 438 -33.44 5.23 -7.15
N ASP A 439 -33.61 5.61 -8.43
CA ASP A 439 -34.89 5.60 -9.15
C ASP A 439 -35.03 4.42 -10.14
N ASP A 440 -34.07 3.50 -10.19
CA ASP A 440 -34.14 2.26 -11.00
C ASP A 440 -34.81 1.09 -10.28
N ARG A 441 -35.56 1.35 -9.20
CA ARG A 441 -36.57 0.37 -8.77
C ARG A 441 -37.71 0.46 -9.78
N PRO A 442 -38.02 -0.60 -10.53
CA PRO A 442 -39.19 -0.57 -11.40
C PRO A 442 -40.41 -0.24 -10.54
N LYS A 443 -41.04 0.90 -10.80
CA LYS A 443 -42.32 1.21 -10.16
C LYS A 443 -43.31 0.14 -10.64
N PRO A 444 -44.09 -0.50 -9.75
CA PRO A 444 -45.09 -1.47 -10.17
C PRO A 444 -46.02 -0.80 -11.20
N GLY A 445 -45.96 -1.25 -12.46
CA GLY A 445 -46.76 -0.68 -13.56
C GLY A 445 -46.00 -0.22 -14.79
N ASP A 446 -44.67 -0.08 -14.76
CA ASP A 446 -43.93 0.36 -15.94
C ASP A 446 -43.90 -0.69 -17.06
N PRO A 447 -44.01 -0.28 -18.35
CA PRO A 447 -43.99 -1.19 -19.48
C PRO A 447 -42.64 -1.92 -19.56
N GLY A 448 -42.64 -3.25 -19.33
CA GLY A 448 -41.42 -4.08 -19.33
C GLY A 448 -41.08 -4.72 -17.99
N THR A 449 -41.83 -4.46 -16.92
CA THR A 449 -41.73 -5.24 -15.67
C THR A 449 -42.33 -6.65 -15.86
N PRO A 450 -41.72 -7.71 -15.27
CA PRO A 450 -42.27 -9.06 -15.39
C PRO A 450 -43.63 -9.12 -14.69
N ARG A 451 -44.70 -9.13 -15.49
CA ARG A 451 -46.04 -9.43 -15.00
C ARG A 451 -46.04 -10.88 -14.57
N ILE A 452 -46.43 -11.16 -13.32
CA ILE A 452 -46.74 -12.52 -12.91
C ILE A 452 -47.92 -12.96 -13.77
N PHE A 453 -47.66 -13.77 -14.79
CA PHE A 453 -48.69 -14.35 -15.65
C PHE A 453 -49.54 -15.26 -14.76
N ARG A 454 -50.72 -14.78 -14.38
CA ARG A 454 -51.80 -15.64 -13.92
C ARG A 454 -52.52 -16.15 -15.17
N THR A 455 -52.28 -17.41 -15.51
CA THR A 455 -52.98 -18.09 -16.59
C THR A 455 -54.48 -18.18 -16.24
N THR A 456 -55.34 -17.73 -17.14
CA THR A 456 -56.79 -17.97 -17.09
C THR A 456 -57.03 -19.48 -17.12
N GLY A 457 -57.50 -20.04 -16.00
CA GLY A 457 -57.77 -21.47 -15.85
C GLY A 457 -57.05 -22.19 -14.71
N SER A 458 -56.26 -21.49 -13.87
CA SER A 458 -55.72 -22.10 -12.64
C SER A 458 -56.83 -22.28 -11.59
N THR A 459 -57.36 -23.51 -11.51
CA THR A 459 -58.25 -23.93 -10.43
C THR A 459 -57.49 -23.96 -9.10
N ARG A 460 -58.02 -23.21 -8.13
CA ARG A 460 -57.50 -23.07 -6.78
C ARG A 460 -57.52 -24.42 -6.04
N LYS A 461 -56.41 -25.17 -6.05
CA LYS A 461 -56.18 -26.20 -5.03
C LYS A 461 -55.75 -25.50 -3.74
N VAL A 462 -56.72 -25.18 -2.89
CA VAL A 462 -56.47 -24.80 -1.49
C VAL A 462 -55.86 -26.01 -0.80
N ARG A 463 -54.54 -26.03 -0.64
CA ARG A 463 -53.90 -26.92 0.33
C ARG A 463 -54.12 -26.29 1.71
N ALA A 464 -55.09 -26.82 2.44
CA ALA A 464 -55.28 -26.52 3.85
C ALA A 464 -54.02 -26.91 4.61
N GLY A 465 -53.48 -26.00 5.44
CA GLY A 465 -52.40 -26.30 6.39
C GLY A 465 -51.00 -25.79 6.05
N GLY A 466 -50.84 -24.50 5.72
CA GLY A 466 -49.55 -23.81 5.74
C GLY A 466 -49.57 -22.66 6.76
N PRO A 467 -48.46 -22.36 7.46
CA PRO A 467 -48.49 -21.61 8.72
C PRO A 467 -48.90 -20.14 8.52
N LYS A 468 -49.95 -19.73 9.23
CA LYS A 468 -50.39 -18.32 9.34
C LYS A 468 -49.38 -17.56 10.19
N ILE A 469 -48.67 -16.62 9.57
CA ILE A 469 -47.92 -15.59 10.30
C ILE A 469 -48.96 -14.66 10.94
N TYR A 470 -49.00 -14.69 12.26
CA TYR A 470 -49.79 -13.80 13.11
C TYR A 470 -49.28 -12.35 12.93
N ARG A 471 -50.17 -11.44 12.48
CA ARG A 471 -49.98 -10.01 12.62
C ARG A 471 -50.99 -9.54 13.66
N GLY A 472 -50.48 -8.88 14.70
CA GLY A 472 -51.23 -8.42 15.85
C GLY A 472 -52.40 -7.52 15.48
N ALA A 473 -53.37 -7.56 16.37
CA ALA A 473 -54.64 -6.85 16.33
C ALA A 473 -54.46 -5.33 16.34
N ASP A 474 -55.22 -4.67 15.46
CA ASP A 474 -55.85 -3.39 15.72
C ASP A 474 -57.36 -3.62 15.51
N ASP A 475 -58.07 -3.97 16.60
CA ASP A 475 -59.53 -3.84 16.69
C ASP A 475 -59.82 -2.34 16.87
N SER A 476 -60.77 -1.69 16.19
CA SER A 476 -62.22 -1.73 16.46
C SER A 476 -62.90 -0.84 15.40
N ALA A 477 -63.83 -1.32 14.58
CA ALA A 477 -65.29 -1.43 14.79
C ALA A 477 -66.10 -0.15 14.42
N GLY A 478 -67.16 -0.35 13.62
CA GLY A 478 -68.20 0.62 13.19
C GLY A 478 -68.09 0.92 11.69
N ASP A 479 -69.03 0.57 10.80
CA ASP A 479 -70.47 0.46 10.95
C ASP A 479 -71.06 -0.56 9.95
N GLU A 480 -72.08 -1.27 10.42
CA GLU A 480 -73.03 -2.03 9.61
C GLU A 480 -73.98 -1.07 8.87
N SER A 481 -74.24 -1.32 7.59
CA SER A 481 -75.60 -1.13 7.08
C SER A 481 -75.87 -2.17 5.99
N ILE A 482 -76.65 -3.15 6.41
CA ILE A 482 -77.15 -4.30 5.68
C ILE A 482 -78.40 -3.93 4.85
N GLN A 483 -78.53 -4.59 3.71
CA GLN A 483 -79.75 -4.99 2.98
C GLN A 483 -80.61 -4.00 2.16
N GLY A 484 -80.90 -4.51 0.95
CA GLY A 484 -82.27 -4.63 0.44
C GLY A 484 -82.46 -3.98 -0.94
N SER A 485 -82.06 -4.59 -2.05
CA SER A 485 -82.83 -5.60 -2.82
C SER A 485 -84.32 -5.24 -3.04
N SER A 486 -84.69 -4.74 -4.23
CA SER A 486 -85.23 -5.59 -5.32
C SER A 486 -86.07 -4.81 -6.34
N ASN A 487 -85.91 -5.22 -7.60
CA ASN A 487 -86.91 -5.33 -8.67
C ASN A 487 -87.68 -4.10 -9.20
N GLY A 488 -87.42 -3.80 -10.48
CA GLY A 488 -88.39 -4.21 -11.51
C GLY A 488 -89.13 -3.11 -12.29
N SER A 489 -89.23 -3.37 -13.60
CA SER A 489 -90.24 -2.90 -14.57
C SER A 489 -90.01 -1.58 -15.33
N SER A 490 -89.55 -1.76 -16.58
CA SER A 490 -90.23 -1.36 -17.82
C SER A 490 -91.32 -0.27 -17.77
N THR A 491 -90.97 0.90 -18.33
CA THR A 491 -91.65 1.68 -19.40
C THR A 491 -93.16 1.95 -19.36
N PRO A 492 -93.65 2.99 -20.06
CA PRO A 492 -93.36 4.42 -19.93
C PRO A 492 -94.67 5.25 -19.85
N SER A 493 -94.62 6.46 -19.31
CA SER A 493 -95.42 7.65 -19.68
C SER A 493 -95.06 8.78 -18.73
#